data_AF-A0A7X5WU54-F1
#
_entry.id   AF-A0A7X5WU54-F1
#
_cell.length_a   1.000
_cell.length_b   1.000
_cell.length_c   1.000
_cell.angle_alpha   90.00
_cell.angle_beta   90.00
_cell.angle_gamma   90.00
#
_symmetry.space_group_name_H-M   'P 1'
#
loop_
_entity.id
_entity.type
_entity.pdbx_description
1 polymer ?
#
loop_
_entity_poly.entity_id
_entity_poly.type
_entity_poly.pdbx_seq_one_letter_code
_entity_poly.pdbx_strand_id
1 'polypeptide(L)' 'DVGSGLDGDEEVDVGGRALLPGFGDCHVHVMINNVDIWGLMQKPFSLNFYEAAHALKATLDTGITSVRDAGGADL' A
#
# COMPACT_ATOMS: atom_id res chain seq x y z
N ASP A 1 -9.37 15.96 17.64
CA ASP A 1 -10.31 15.17 18.47
C ASP A 1 -10.95 14.07 17.67
N VAL A 2 -11.24 12.94 18.33
CA VAL A 2 -12.26 11.99 17.88
C VAL A 2 -13.39 12.14 18.88
N GLY A 3 -14.56 12.63 18.47
CA GLY A 3 -15.59 13.05 19.42
C GLY A 3 -16.98 13.18 18.79
N SER A 4 -18.00 13.26 19.64
CA SER A 4 -19.39 13.50 19.23
C SER A 4 -19.59 14.97 18.83
N GLY A 5 -20.43 15.23 17.83
CA GLY A 5 -20.77 16.60 17.40
C GLY A 5 -19.77 17.23 16.43
N LEU A 6 -19.07 16.42 15.64
CA LEU A 6 -18.27 16.90 14.51
C LEU A 6 -19.22 17.42 13.41
N ASP A 7 -18.89 18.57 12.82
CA ASP A 7 -19.67 19.27 11.79
C ASP A 7 -18.96 19.26 10.42
N GLY A 8 -18.51 18.08 9.99
CA GLY A 8 -17.87 17.92 8.68
C GLY A 8 -18.81 18.22 7.51
N ASP A 9 -18.26 18.76 6.42
CA ASP A 9 -19.01 19.00 5.17
C ASP A 9 -19.54 17.69 4.54
N GLU A 10 -18.85 16.57 4.80
CA GLU A 10 -19.21 15.24 4.29
C GLU A 10 -19.32 14.22 5.44
N GLU A 11 -20.36 13.39 5.36
CA GLU A 11 -20.62 12.30 6.30
C GLU A 11 -20.54 10.94 5.58
N VAL A 12 -19.90 9.95 6.21
CA VAL A 12 -19.82 8.58 5.73
C VAL A 12 -20.33 7.63 6.81
N ASP A 13 -21.46 6.96 6.57
CA ASP A 13 -22.02 5.97 7.48
C ASP A 13 -21.18 4.68 7.52
N VAL A 14 -20.62 4.39 8.70
CA VAL A 14 -19.82 3.20 8.99
C VAL A 14 -20.49 2.27 10.01
N GLY A 15 -21.79 2.43 10.24
CA GLY A 15 -22.59 1.66 11.20
C GLY A 15 -22.42 0.15 11.07
N GLY A 16 -22.32 -0.54 12.21
CA GLY A 16 -22.12 -1.99 12.26
C GLY A 16 -20.72 -2.49 11.89
N ARG A 17 -19.75 -1.58 11.69
CA ARG A 17 -18.34 -1.91 11.39
C ARG A 17 -17.41 -1.33 12.46
N ALA A 18 -16.20 -1.88 12.55
CA ALA A 18 -15.13 -1.29 13.36
C ALA A 18 -14.34 -0.29 12.51
N LEU A 19 -14.19 0.94 13.02
CA LEU A 19 -13.27 1.93 12.46
C LEU A 19 -11.90 1.76 13.11
N LEU A 20 -10.87 1.49 12.31
CA LEU A 20 -9.50 1.26 12.77
C LEU A 20 -8.56 2.28 12.10
N PRO A 21 -7.43 2.62 12.73
CA PRO A 21 -6.33 3.27 12.03
C PRO A 21 -5.85 2.40 10.86
N GLY A 22 -5.38 3.04 9.79
CA GLY A 22 -4.73 2.32 8.69
C GLY A 22 -3.48 1.57 9.19
N PHE A 23 -3.26 0.38 8.65
CA PHE A 23 -2.15 -0.47 9.08
C PHE A 23 -0.82 -0.04 8.44
N GLY A 24 0.26 -0.36 9.14
CA GLY A 24 1.63 -0.16 8.67
C GLY A 24 2.32 -1.50 8.40
N ASP A 25 3.03 -1.61 7.28
CA ASP A 25 3.98 -2.71 7.03
C ASP A 25 5.41 -2.18 7.00
N CYS A 26 6.24 -2.72 7.89
CA CYS A 26 7.61 -2.26 8.09
C CYS A 26 8.64 -2.90 7.14
N HIS A 27 8.24 -3.87 6.32
CA HIS A 27 9.16 -4.60 5.45
C HIS A 27 8.46 -5.15 4.20
N VAL A 28 8.46 -4.34 3.14
CA VAL A 28 7.95 -4.74 1.82
C VAL A 28 9.03 -4.58 0.74
N HIS A 29 8.83 -5.21 -0.41
CA HIS A 29 9.62 -4.96 -1.62
C HIS A 29 8.64 -4.72 -2.78
N VAL A 30 8.22 -3.47 -2.99
CA VAL A 30 7.12 -3.18 -3.95
C VAL A 30 7.53 -3.39 -5.41
N MET A 31 8.84 -3.37 -5.68
CA MET A 31 9.42 -3.58 -7.02
C MET A 31 9.77 -5.05 -7.31
N ILE A 32 9.61 -5.95 -6.32
CA ILE A 32 9.93 -7.38 -6.45
C ILE A 32 8.63 -8.16 -6.36
N ASN A 33 8.07 -8.54 -7.50
CA ASN A 33 6.79 -9.25 -7.58
C ASN A 33 6.92 -10.78 -7.67
N ASN A 34 8.13 -11.31 -7.80
CA ASN A 34 8.39 -12.74 -7.81
C ASN A 34 9.78 -13.05 -7.22
N VAL A 35 9.95 -14.25 -6.68
CA VAL A 35 11.24 -14.75 -6.14
C VAL A 35 12.07 -15.44 -7.25
N ASP A 36 11.75 -15.18 -8.51
CA ASP A 36 12.55 -15.61 -9.66
C ASP A 36 13.64 -14.58 -9.96
N ILE A 37 14.82 -14.83 -9.38
CA ILE A 37 16.00 -13.97 -9.53
C ILE A 37 16.42 -13.88 -11.00
N TRP A 38 16.29 -14.97 -11.77
CA TRP A 38 16.69 -14.97 -13.17
C TRP A 38 15.73 -14.15 -14.02
N GLY A 39 14.42 -14.31 -13.79
CA GLY A 39 13.39 -13.48 -14.40
C GLY A 39 13.57 -11.98 -14.08
N LEU A 40 13.93 -11.65 -12.83
CA LEU A 40 14.19 -10.27 -12.42
C LEU A 40 15.37 -9.65 -13.18
N MET A 41 16.44 -10.41 -13.43
CA MET A 41 17.60 -9.95 -14.20
C MET A 41 17.30 -9.73 -15.69
N GLN A 42 16.36 -10.47 -16.26
CA GLN A 42 15.99 -10.36 -17.68
C GLN A 42 14.97 -9.25 -17.93
N LYS A 43 14.29 -8.79 -16.89
CA LYS A 43 13.21 -7.83 -17.00
C LYS A 43 13.76 -6.42 -17.23
N PRO A 44 13.16 -5.63 -18.14
CA PRO A 44 13.52 -4.23 -18.28
C PRO A 44 13.34 -3.50 -16.95
N PHE A 45 14.38 -2.76 -16.53
CA PHE A 45 14.39 -2.03 -15.26
C PHE A 45 13.13 -1.16 -15.07
N SER A 46 12.73 -0.44 -16.11
CA SER A 46 11.59 0.46 -16.09
C SER A 46 10.24 -0.25 -15.89
N LEU A 47 10.11 -1.52 -16.26
CA LEU A 47 8.86 -2.26 -16.12
C LEU A 47 8.47 -2.48 -14.65
N ASN A 48 9.47 -2.57 -13.75
CA ASN A 48 9.22 -2.75 -12.32
C ASN A 48 8.40 -1.61 -11.72
N PHE A 49 8.57 -0.36 -12.17
CA PHE A 49 7.82 0.79 -11.64
C PHE A 49 6.33 0.71 -11.97
N TYR A 50 5.98 0.21 -13.15
CA TYR A 50 4.58 0.01 -13.53
C TYR A 50 3.94 -1.10 -12.71
N GLU A 51 4.68 -2.19 -12.47
CA GLU A 51 4.18 -3.30 -11.66
C GLU A 51 4.08 -2.94 -10.17
N ALA A 52 4.99 -2.10 -9.66
CA ALA A 52 4.91 -1.57 -8.30
C ALA A 52 3.65 -0.73 -8.09
N ALA A 53 3.16 0.01 -9.09
CA ALA A 53 1.88 0.71 -8.97
C ALA A 53 0.71 -0.26 -8.73
N HIS A 54 0.72 -1.43 -9.37
CA HIS A 54 -0.27 -2.48 -9.12
C HIS A 54 -0.11 -3.10 -7.73
N ALA A 55 1.12 -3.36 -7.30
CA ALA A 55 1.40 -3.88 -5.96
C ALA A 55 0.94 -2.90 -4.87
N LEU A 56 1.23 -1.61 -5.00
CA LEU A 56 0.80 -0.56 -4.08
C LEU A 56 -0.73 -0.44 -4.01
N LYS A 57 -1.43 -0.57 -5.15
CA LYS A 57 -2.90 -0.59 -5.15
C LYS A 57 -3.44 -1.78 -4.36
N ALA A 58 -2.86 -2.98 -4.56
CA ALA A 58 -3.24 -4.17 -3.81
C ALA A 58 -2.97 -4.01 -2.30
N THR A 59 -1.84 -3.41 -1.93
CA THR A 59 -1.50 -3.10 -0.52
C THR A 59 -2.52 -2.16 0.13
N LEU A 60 -2.96 -1.11 -0.58
CA LEU A 60 -4.00 -0.21 -0.07
C LEU A 60 -5.33 -0.94 0.13
N ASP A 61 -5.69 -1.86 -0.77
CA ASP A 61 -6.93 -2.64 -0.69
C ASP A 61 -6.97 -3.60 0.50
N THR A 62 -5.83 -3.92 1.12
CA THR A 62 -5.75 -4.71 2.35
C THR A 62 -5.81 -3.86 3.63
N GLY A 63 -5.98 -2.54 3.52
CA GLY A 63 -6.02 -1.62 4.66
C GLY A 63 -4.65 -1.17 5.18
N ILE A 64 -3.56 -1.49 4.46
CA ILE A 64 -2.22 -0.94 4.75
C ILE A 64 -2.13 0.43 4.09
N THR A 65 -1.99 1.48 4.91
CA THR A 65 -1.94 2.88 4.44
C THR A 65 -0.54 3.46 4.48
N SER A 66 0.42 2.73 5.04
CA SER A 66 1.82 3.16 5.11
C SER A 66 2.74 1.95 5.04
N VAL A 67 3.79 2.05 4.23
CA VAL A 67 4.80 1.00 4.10
C VAL A 67 6.19 1.56 4.21
N ARG A 68 7.12 0.73 4.69
CA ARG A 68 8.55 0.96 4.52
C ARG A 68 9.09 -0.05 3.52
N ASP A 69 9.32 0.42 2.30
CA ASP A 69 10.02 -0.36 1.30
C ASP A 69 11.44 -0.66 1.77
N ALA A 70 11.82 -1.93 1.72
CA ALA A 70 13.10 -2.46 2.18
C ALA A 70 14.13 -2.56 1.04
N GLY A 71 13.81 -2.03 -0.14
CA GLY A 71 14.73 -1.89 -1.25
C GLY A 71 14.02 -1.96 -2.60
N GLY A 72 14.25 -0.94 -3.42
CA GLY A 72 13.84 -0.90 -4.82
C GLY A 72 13.00 0.32 -5.18
N ALA A 73 12.15 0.82 -4.29
CA ALA A 73 11.20 1.89 -4.62
C ALA A 73 11.85 3.25 -4.94
N ASP A 74 13.08 3.48 -4.50
CA ASP A 74 13.85 4.72 -4.64
C ASP A 74 15.00 4.64 -5.67
N LEU A 75 15.07 3.56 -6.46
CA LEU A 75 16.08 3.34 -7.50
C LEU A 75 15.85 4.15 -8.79
#